data_AF-A0A7J9LPV1-F1
#
_entry.id   AF-A0A7J9LPV1-F1
#
_cell.length_a   1.000
_cell.length_b   1.000
_cell.length_c   1.000
_cell.angle_alpha   90.00
_cell.angle_beta   90.00
_cell.angle_gamma   90.00
#
_symmetry.space_group_name_H-M   'P 1'
#
loop_
_entity.id
_entity.type
_entity.pdbx_description
1 polymer ?
#
loop_
_entity_poly.entity_id
_entity_poly.type
_entity_poly.pdbx_seq_one_letter_code
_entity_poly.pdbx_strand_id
1 'polypeptide(L)'
;MALPRSKLLFLLFALSFAIVAIAGKSYYDILQVPKGASDEQIKRAYRKLALKYHPDKNPGNEEANKRFADINNAYEVLSDSEKRGIYDRYGEEGLKQHAASGGRGGMGVNIQDIFSS
;
A
#
# COMPACT_ATOMS: atom_id res chain seq x y z
N MET A 1 28.63 5.36 37.88
CA MET A 1 29.28 4.57 36.81
C MET A 1 28.74 5.07 35.47
N ALA A 2 29.49 5.91 34.76
CA ALA A 2 29.01 6.58 33.55
C ALA A 2 29.04 5.62 32.35
N LEU A 3 27.98 5.58 31.55
CA LEU A 3 27.94 4.79 30.32
C LEU A 3 28.96 5.36 29.33
N PRO A 4 29.82 4.52 28.71
CA PRO A 4 30.85 5.00 27.81
C PRO A 4 30.21 5.68 26.59
N ARG A 5 30.77 6.83 26.18
CA ARG A 5 30.26 7.68 25.08
C ARG A 5 30.01 6.91 23.78
N SER A 6 30.78 5.86 23.52
CA SER A 6 30.56 4.94 22.39
C SER A 6 29.25 4.15 22.51
N LYS A 7 28.91 3.63 23.69
CA LYS A 7 27.63 2.97 23.93
C LYS A 7 26.46 3.95 23.83
N LEU A 8 26.64 5.21 24.24
CA LEU A 8 25.61 6.25 24.11
C LEU A 8 25.34 6.59 22.63
N LEU A 9 26.37 6.68 21.80
CA LEU A 9 26.21 6.89 20.35
C LEU A 9 25.56 5.69 19.64
N PHE A 10 25.91 4.46 20.02
CA PHE A 10 25.23 3.25 19.51
C PHE A 10 23.77 3.16 19.99
N LEU A 11 23.48 3.57 21.23
CA LEU A 11 22.10 3.61 21.77
C LEU A 11 21.26 4.68 21.09
N LEU A 12 21.83 5.84 20.79
CA LEU A 12 21.14 6.91 20.04
C LEU A 12 20.90 6.51 18.57
N PHE A 13 21.82 5.77 17.95
CA PHE A 13 21.63 5.22 16.62
C PHE A 13 20.53 4.13 16.60
N ALA A 14 20.51 3.23 17.58
CA ALA A 14 19.47 2.23 17.74
C ALA A 14 18.08 2.83 18.08
N LEU A 15 18.05 3.92 18.85
CA LEU A 15 16.80 4.63 19.21
C LEU A 15 16.21 5.37 18.00
N SER A 16 17.05 5.87 17.09
CA SER A 16 16.58 6.50 15.85
C SER A 16 15.88 5.52 14.89
N PHE A 17 16.25 4.23 14.93
CA PHE A 17 15.62 3.18 14.14
C PHE A 17 14.27 2.69 14.72
N ALA A 18 14.01 2.96 16.00
CA ALA A 18 12.81 2.48 16.70
C ALA A 18 11.58 3.40 16.55
N ILE A 19 11.73 4.63 16.06
CA ILE A 19 10.66 5.65 16.04
C ILE A 19 9.79 5.59 14.77
N VAL A 20 10.16 4.82 13.74
CA VAL A 20 9.47 4.83 12.42
C VAL A 20 8.16 4.01 12.40
N ALA A 21 7.79 3.31 13.46
CA ALA A 21 6.83 2.20 13.36
C ALA A 21 5.40 2.47 13.89
N ILE A 22 4.85 3.68 13.78
CA ILE A 22 3.43 3.92 14.11
C ILE A 22 2.79 4.89 13.12
N ALA A 23 2.60 4.44 11.88
CA ALA A 23 1.63 5.00 10.96
C ALA A 23 0.83 3.82 10.38
N GLY A 24 -0.51 3.93 10.34
CA GLY A 24 -1.35 2.93 9.67
C GLY A 24 -0.86 2.70 8.25
N LYS A 25 -0.89 1.45 7.76
CA LYS A 25 -0.40 1.12 6.41
C LYS A 25 -1.17 1.91 5.37
N SER A 26 -0.51 2.82 4.67
CA SER A 26 -1.11 3.52 3.55
C SER A 26 -1.22 2.61 2.32
N TYR A 27 -2.02 2.99 1.32
CA TYR A 27 -2.07 2.28 0.05
C TYR A 27 -0.71 2.27 -0.67
N TYR A 28 0.11 3.29 -0.46
CA TYR A 28 1.48 3.35 -0.96
C TYR A 28 2.37 2.29 -0.29
N ASP A 29 2.21 2.09 1.03
CA ASP A 29 2.95 1.06 1.78
C ASP A 29 2.52 -0.35 1.37
N ILE A 30 1.23 -0.56 1.12
CA ILE A 30 0.69 -1.84 0.64
C ILE A 30 1.31 -2.21 -0.72
N LEU A 31 1.38 -1.24 -1.64
CA LEU A 31 2.04 -1.42 -2.94
C LEU A 31 3.58 -1.32 -2.88
N GLN A 32 4.16 -1.02 -1.71
CA GLN A 32 5.60 -0.87 -1.52
C GLN A 32 6.23 0.17 -2.46
N VAL A 33 5.54 1.30 -2.63
CA VAL A 33 5.98 2.44 -3.44
C VAL A 33 5.99 3.71 -2.60
N PRO A 34 6.85 4.70 -2.91
CA PRO A 34 6.83 5.97 -2.20
C PRO A 34 5.56 6.76 -2.53
N LYS A 35 5.12 7.63 -1.60
CA LYS A 35 4.11 8.64 -1.90
C LYS A 35 4.63 9.55 -3.03
N GLY A 36 3.83 9.72 -4.07
CA GLY A 36 4.25 10.43 -5.30
C GLY A 36 4.83 9.55 -6.40
N ALA A 37 4.79 8.21 -6.24
CA ALA A 37 5.12 7.28 -7.31
C ALA A 37 4.31 7.56 -8.59
N SER A 38 4.93 7.37 -9.75
CA SER A 38 4.26 7.48 -11.05
C SER A 38 3.28 6.32 -11.27
N ASP A 39 2.33 6.50 -12.18
CA ASP A 39 1.33 5.48 -12.51
C ASP A 39 2.00 4.19 -13.03
N GLU A 40 3.13 4.33 -13.74
CA GLU A 40 3.94 3.19 -14.18
C GLU A 40 4.57 2.43 -13.01
N GLN A 41 5.08 3.14 -12.00
CA GLN A 41 5.65 2.53 -10.80
C GLN A 41 4.57 1.79 -10.01
N ILE A 42 3.39 2.40 -9.86
CA ILE A 42 2.22 1.81 -9.21
C ILE A 42 1.79 0.53 -9.96
N LYS A 43 1.61 0.59 -11.29
CA LYS A 43 1.24 -0.56 -12.13
C LYS A 43 2.28 -1.68 -12.06
N ARG A 44 3.57 -1.34 -12.09
CA ARG A 44 4.66 -2.32 -11.99
C ARG A 44 4.67 -3.01 -10.62
N ALA A 45 4.51 -2.25 -9.55
CA ALA A 45 4.46 -2.79 -8.20
C ALA A 45 3.24 -3.69 -7.99
N TYR A 46 2.07 -3.27 -8.45
CA TYR A 46 0.85 -4.07 -8.45
C TYR A 46 1.06 -5.42 -9.12
N ARG A 47 1.53 -5.47 -10.37
CA ARG A 47 1.77 -6.74 -11.10
C ARG A 47 2.70 -7.68 -10.34
N LYS A 48 3.80 -7.15 -9.79
CA LYS A 48 4.76 -7.94 -9.02
C LYS A 48 4.13 -8.55 -7.76
N LEU A 49 3.36 -7.76 -7.01
CA LEU A 49 2.74 -8.20 -5.77
C LEU A 49 1.54 -9.11 -6.02
N ALA A 50 0.71 -8.81 -7.00
CA ALA A 50 -0.43 -9.63 -7.40
C ALA A 50 0.02 -11.02 -7.88
N LEU A 51 1.12 -11.13 -8.65
CA LEU A 51 1.71 -12.45 -8.97
C LEU A 51 2.25 -13.18 -7.74
N LYS A 52 2.84 -12.46 -6.78
CA LYS A 52 3.40 -13.05 -5.57
C LYS A 52 2.32 -13.62 -4.65
N TYR A 53 1.21 -12.91 -4.51
CA TYR A 53 0.12 -13.24 -3.59
C TYR A 53 -1.12 -13.85 -4.28
N HIS A 54 -1.02 -14.21 -5.56
CA HIS A 54 -2.13 -14.78 -6.32
C HIS A 54 -2.65 -16.07 -5.64
N PRO A 55 -3.98 -16.28 -5.55
CA PRO A 55 -4.58 -17.48 -4.94
C PRO A 55 -4.08 -18.79 -5.58
N ASP A 56 -3.93 -18.84 -6.91
CA ASP A 56 -3.43 -20.03 -7.61
C ASP A 56 -2.02 -20.45 -7.18
N LYS A 57 -1.16 -19.48 -6.85
CA LYS A 57 0.21 -19.75 -6.37
C LYS A 57 0.27 -19.95 -4.86
N ASN A 58 -0.78 -19.57 -4.13
CA ASN A 58 -0.88 -19.64 -2.68
C ASN A 58 -2.21 -20.29 -2.24
N PRO A 59 -2.53 -21.51 -2.72
CA PRO A 59 -3.80 -22.14 -2.45
C PRO A 59 -3.97 -22.39 -0.95
N GLY A 60 -5.14 -22.02 -0.40
CA GLY A 60 -5.46 -22.19 1.02
C GLY A 60 -4.72 -21.26 1.99
N ASN A 61 -3.92 -20.29 1.49
CA ASN A 61 -3.25 -19.32 2.34
C ASN A 61 -4.12 -18.07 2.55
N GLU A 62 -4.81 -18.00 3.69
CA GLU A 62 -5.67 -16.87 4.04
C GLU A 62 -4.90 -15.54 4.15
N GLU A 63 -3.65 -15.56 4.61
CA GLU A 63 -2.82 -14.35 4.68
C GLU A 63 -2.49 -13.82 3.29
N ALA A 64 -2.17 -14.71 2.34
CA ALA A 64 -1.94 -14.34 0.94
C ALA A 64 -3.21 -13.76 0.31
N ASN A 65 -4.38 -14.36 0.57
CA ASN A 65 -5.66 -13.83 0.09
C ASN A 65 -5.97 -12.45 0.67
N LYS A 66 -5.76 -12.25 1.97
CA LYS A 66 -5.95 -10.93 2.60
C LYS A 66 -5.01 -9.88 2.00
N ARG A 67 -3.73 -10.21 1.86
CA ARG A 67 -2.76 -9.32 1.21
C ARG A 67 -3.14 -9.03 -0.23
N PHE A 68 -3.61 -10.02 -0.99
CA PHE A 68 -4.04 -9.85 -2.36
C PHE A 68 -5.25 -8.89 -2.46
N ALA A 69 -6.22 -9.00 -1.56
CA ALA A 69 -7.33 -8.07 -1.46
C ALA A 69 -6.85 -6.64 -1.14
N ASP A 70 -5.95 -6.49 -0.17
CA ASP A 70 -5.34 -5.19 0.18
C ASP A 70 -4.61 -4.56 -1.03
N ILE A 71 -3.83 -5.38 -1.76
CA ILE A 71 -3.10 -4.96 -2.97
C ILE A 71 -4.07 -4.49 -4.06
N ASN A 72 -5.17 -5.21 -4.28
CA ASN A 72 -6.19 -4.82 -5.26
C ASN A 72 -6.86 -3.49 -4.90
N ASN A 73 -7.27 -3.32 -3.64
CA ASN A 73 -7.88 -2.08 -3.18
C ASN A 73 -6.91 -0.89 -3.31
N ALA A 74 -5.66 -1.07 -2.87
CA ALA A 74 -4.62 -0.05 -3.00
C ALA A 74 -4.41 0.36 -4.47
N TYR A 75 -4.38 -0.60 -5.39
CA TYR A 75 -4.22 -0.31 -6.81
C TYR A 75 -5.46 0.38 -7.41
N GLU A 76 -6.68 -0.04 -7.05
CA GLU A 76 -7.90 0.61 -7.52
C GLU A 76 -7.94 2.10 -7.17
N VAL A 77 -7.50 2.45 -5.96
CA VAL A 77 -7.45 3.84 -5.52
C VAL A 77 -6.29 4.60 -6.16
N LEU A 78 -5.08 4.03 -6.18
CA LEU A 78 -3.88 4.74 -6.61
C LEU A 78 -3.71 4.82 -8.14
N SER A 79 -4.38 3.95 -8.90
CA SER A 79 -4.37 3.99 -10.37
C SER A 79 -5.36 4.99 -10.97
N ASP A 80 -6.37 5.40 -10.19
CA ASP A 80 -7.35 6.41 -10.59
C ASP A 80 -6.94 7.78 -10.03
N SER A 81 -6.69 8.74 -10.92
CA SER A 81 -6.22 10.07 -10.52
C SER A 81 -7.19 10.84 -9.60
N GLU A 82 -8.50 10.63 -9.75
CA GLU A 82 -9.53 11.27 -8.93
C GLU A 82 -9.54 10.64 -7.53
N LYS A 83 -9.63 9.30 -7.46
CA LYS A 83 -9.60 8.56 -6.18
C LYS A 83 -8.30 8.80 -5.44
N ARG A 84 -7.16 8.76 -6.13
CA ARG A 84 -5.85 9.08 -5.55
C ARG A 84 -5.82 10.49 -4.99
N GLY A 85 -6.34 11.48 -5.72
CA GLY A 85 -6.43 12.86 -5.24
C GLY A 85 -7.35 13.04 -4.04
N ILE A 86 -8.43 12.26 -3.94
CA ILE A 86 -9.31 12.23 -2.76
C ILE A 86 -8.57 11.58 -1.58
N TYR A 87 -7.96 10.42 -1.80
CA TYR A 87 -7.19 9.70 -0.79
C TYR A 87 -6.02 10.54 -0.23
N ASP A 88 -5.28 11.21 -1.10
CA ASP A 88 -4.14 12.03 -0.70
C ASP A 88 -4.56 13.25 0.14
N ARG A 89 -5.79 13.75 -0.02
CA ARG A 89 -6.34 14.91 0.71
C ARG A 89 -7.11 14.53 1.98
N TYR A 90 -7.87 13.45 1.93
CA TYR A 90 -8.89 13.11 2.93
C TYR A 90 -8.78 11.68 3.46
N GLY A 91 -7.79 10.90 3.01
CA GLY A 91 -7.60 9.51 3.40
C GLY A 91 -8.74 8.59 2.96
N GLU A 92 -8.88 7.45 3.64
CA GLU A 92 -9.93 6.47 3.36
C GLU A 92 -11.35 7.00 3.66
N GLU A 93 -11.49 7.93 4.60
CA GLU A 93 -12.78 8.53 4.95
C GLU A 93 -13.35 9.33 3.78
N GLY A 94 -12.50 10.11 3.09
CA GLY A 94 -12.90 10.83 1.88
C GLY A 94 -13.34 9.91 0.74
N LEU A 95 -12.68 8.75 0.59
CA LEU A 95 -13.09 7.74 -0.39
C LEU A 95 -14.46 7.16 -0.07
N LYS A 96 -14.73 6.85 1.22
CA LYS A 96 -16.04 6.34 1.67
C LYS A 96 -17.15 7.37 1.43
N GLN A 97 -16.89 8.64 1.69
CA GLN A 97 -17.85 9.72 1.43
C GLN A 97 -18.11 9.90 -0.07
N HIS A 98 -17.06 9.86 -0.89
CA HIS A 98 -17.18 9.94 -2.34
C HIS A 98 -17.96 8.76 -2.93
N ALA A 99 -17.75 7.55 -2.43
CA ALA A 99 -18.53 6.37 -2.80
C ALA A 99 -20.01 6.51 -2.38
N ALA A 100 -20.29 7.05 -1.19
CA ALA A 100 -21.64 7.28 -0.69
C ALA A 100 -22.41 8.38 -1.46
N SER A 101 -21.71 9.36 -2.04
CA SER A 101 -22.31 10.45 -2.82
C SER A 101 -22.52 10.12 -4.30
N GLY A 102 -22.47 8.85 -4.69
CA GLY A 102 -22.69 8.41 -6.07
C GLY A 102 -21.47 8.54 -6.99
N GLY A 103 -20.28 8.74 -6.43
CA GLY A 103 -19.03 8.55 -7.17
C GLY A 103 -18.97 7.15 -7.77
N ARG A 104 -18.29 6.99 -8.91
CA ARG A 104 -18.22 5.76 -9.69
C ARG A 104 -17.60 4.62 -8.85
N GLY A 105 -18.44 3.94 -8.08
CA GLY A 105 -18.06 2.83 -7.21
C GLY A 105 -17.68 1.60 -8.04
N GLY A 106 -16.43 1.15 -7.90
CA GLY A 106 -16.00 -0.21 -8.21
C GLY A 106 -16.32 -0.72 -9.61
N MET A 107 -15.71 -0.14 -10.65
CA MET A 107 -15.38 -0.95 -11.83
C MET A 107 -14.15 -1.76 -11.43
N GLY A 108 -14.38 -2.93 -10.82
CA GLY A 108 -13.32 -3.85 -10.42
C GLY A 108 -12.39 -4.04 -11.60
N VAL A 109 -11.12 -3.68 -11.40
CA VAL A 109 -10.12 -3.84 -12.45
C VAL A 109 -10.00 -5.31 -12.76
N ASN A 110 -10.31 -5.70 -13.99
CA ASN A 110 -10.16 -7.08 -14.44
C ASN A 110 -8.67 -7.43 -14.43
N ILE A 111 -8.31 -8.24 -13.45
CA ILE A 111 -6.94 -8.69 -13.18
C ILE A 111 -6.35 -9.41 -14.41
N GLN A 112 -7.20 -10.15 -15.12
CA GLN A 112 -6.85 -10.84 -16.36
C GLN A 112 -6.36 -9.90 -17.47
N ASP A 113 -6.97 -8.71 -17.59
CA ASP A 113 -6.60 -7.72 -18.61
C ASP A 113 -5.26 -7.05 -18.29
N ILE A 114 -4.94 -6.89 -17.00
CA ILE A 114 -3.65 -6.33 -16.56
C ILE A 114 -2.48 -7.29 -16.76
N PHE A 115 -2.71 -8.61 -16.62
CA PHE A 115 -1.65 -9.60 -16.84
C PHE A 115 -1.46 -9.98 -18.30
N SER A 116 -2.45 -9.70 -19.14
CA SER A 116 -2.40 -9.99 -20.59
C SER A 116 -1.92 -8.81 -21.44
N SER A 117 -1.76 -7.62 -20.85
CA SER A 117 -1.29 -6.38 -21.50
C SER A 117 0.13 -5.98 -21.09
#